data_AF-A0A944VNW2-F1
#
_entry.id   AF-A0A944VNW2-F1
#
_cell.length_a   1.000
_cell.length_b   1.000
_cell.length_c   1.000
_cell.angle_alpha   90.00
_cell.angle_beta   90.00
_cell.angle_gamma   90.00
#
_symmetry.space_group_name_H-M   'P 1'
#
loop_
_entity.id
_entity.type
_entity.pdbx_description
1 polymer ?
#
loop_
_entity_poly.entity_id
_entity_poly.type
_entity_poly.pdbx_seq_one_letter_code
_entity_poly.pdbx_strand_id
1 'polypeptide(L)'
;MFAIFINNKAIIFSLFLAMMSGLSIRIVLSLVKQKWASTYHHTMSYILLPLITFVITTVISGNIALSLGMIGALSIVRFRTPVKNPFELVMFFALITIGISMSVDVKYGLLLVAFIDFTILASYIFEVVAKRYDLHIFSLSFDEGDSNNIIEIQADRQIDTLHDNKCLLQYVTDKKTQDFHYRLASKSRKDIERIRREVDQHKGVLNIEVRFY
;
A
#
# COMPACT_ATOMS: atom_id res chain seq x y z
N MET A 1 -19.49 -10.08 -32.34
CA MET A 1 -18.71 -9.90 -31.09
C MET A 1 -19.33 -8.83 -30.18
N PHE A 2 -19.52 -7.57 -30.61
CA PHE A 2 -20.26 -6.54 -29.83
C PHE A 2 -21.75 -6.87 -29.60
N ALA A 3 -22.41 -7.53 -30.57
CA ALA A 3 -23.82 -7.94 -30.44
C ALA A 3 -24.07 -9.01 -29.36
N ILE A 4 -23.05 -9.80 -28.99
CA ILE A 4 -23.15 -10.79 -27.90
C ILE A 4 -23.20 -10.07 -26.54
N PHE A 5 -22.49 -8.96 -26.40
CA PHE A 5 -22.49 -8.15 -25.18
C PHE A 5 -23.82 -7.43 -24.95
N ILE A 6 -24.42 -6.86 -26.00
CA ILE A 6 -25.67 -6.08 -25.90
C ILE A 6 -26.90 -6.97 -25.66
N ASN A 7 -26.91 -8.19 -26.22
CA ASN A 7 -28.07 -9.07 -26.10
C ASN A 7 -28.06 -9.89 -24.79
N ASN A 8 -26.92 -9.94 -24.08
CA ASN A 8 -26.74 -10.81 -22.93
C ASN A 8 -26.66 -10.00 -21.63
N LYS A 9 -27.83 -9.63 -21.11
CA LYS A 9 -27.99 -8.86 -19.85
C LYS A 9 -27.16 -9.44 -18.68
N ALA A 10 -26.96 -10.76 -18.67
CA ALA A 10 -26.14 -11.45 -17.67
C ALA A 10 -24.67 -11.01 -17.69
N ILE A 11 -24.07 -10.81 -18.86
CA ILE A 11 -22.65 -10.42 -18.98
C ILE A 11 -22.45 -8.98 -18.49
N ILE A 12 -23.35 -8.08 -18.88
CA ILE A 12 -23.33 -6.69 -18.41
C ILE A 12 -23.48 -6.64 -16.89
N PHE A 13 -24.37 -7.45 -16.33
CA PHE A 13 -24.55 -7.57 -14.89
C PHE A 13 -23.28 -8.09 -14.19
N SER A 14 -22.67 -9.16 -14.70
CA SER A 14 -21.41 -9.70 -14.15
C SER A 14 -20.27 -8.69 -14.20
N LEU A 15 -20.17 -7.91 -15.28
CA LEU A 15 -19.16 -6.88 -15.46
C LEU A 15 -19.36 -5.72 -14.47
N PHE A 16 -20.61 -5.34 -14.23
CA PHE A 16 -20.96 -4.38 -13.18
C PHE A 16 -20.59 -4.89 -11.79
N LEU A 17 -20.91 -6.15 -11.47
CA LEU A 17 -20.53 -6.74 -10.18
C LEU A 17 -19.00 -6.86 -10.03
N ALA A 18 -18.25 -7.19 -11.10
CA ALA A 18 -16.80 -7.22 -11.07
C ALA A 18 -16.21 -5.83 -10.75
N MET A 19 -16.77 -4.78 -11.33
CA MET A 19 -16.40 -3.40 -11.00
C MET A 19 -16.69 -3.06 -9.53
N MET A 20 -17.86 -3.47 -9.02
CA MET A 20 -18.24 -3.28 -7.61
C MET A 20 -17.34 -4.05 -6.65
N SER A 21 -16.87 -5.24 -7.03
CA SER A 21 -15.98 -6.04 -6.19
C SER A 21 -14.62 -5.38 -5.96
N GLY A 22 -14.03 -4.77 -7.01
CA GLY A 22 -12.79 -4.01 -6.87
C GLY A 22 -12.96 -2.77 -6.01
N LEU A 23 -14.13 -2.12 -6.09
CA LEU A 23 -14.46 -0.99 -5.22
C LEU A 23 -14.65 -1.42 -3.76
N SER A 24 -15.28 -2.58 -3.49
CA SER A 24 -15.45 -3.14 -2.14
C SER A 24 -14.11 -3.26 -1.42
N ILE A 25 -13.14 -3.91 -2.08
CA ILE A 25 -11.80 -4.12 -1.53
C ILE A 25 -11.12 -2.78 -1.24
N ARG A 26 -11.26 -1.80 -2.14
CA ARG A 26 -10.73 -0.45 -1.94
C ARG A 26 -11.35 0.25 -0.72
N ILE A 27 -12.66 0.08 -0.50
CA ILE A 27 -13.35 0.63 0.67
C ILE A 27 -12.82 -0.04 1.95
N VAL A 28 -12.71 -1.37 1.97
CA VAL A 28 -12.18 -2.12 3.12
C VAL A 28 -10.75 -1.70 3.46
N LEU A 29 -9.87 -1.56 2.45
CA LEU A 29 -8.51 -1.06 2.66
C LEU A 29 -8.49 0.36 3.26
N SER A 30 -9.38 1.23 2.79
CA SER A 30 -9.51 2.59 3.34
C SER A 30 -9.98 2.59 4.80
N LEU A 31 -10.91 1.68 5.16
CA LEU A 31 -11.38 1.51 6.54
C LEU A 31 -10.27 1.02 7.49
N VAL A 32 -9.37 0.16 6.99
CA VAL A 32 -8.20 -0.34 7.73
C VAL A 32 -7.07 0.71 7.81
N LYS A 33 -7.34 1.97 7.43
CA LYS A 33 -6.39 3.10 7.46
C LYS A 33 -5.15 2.87 6.60
N GLN A 34 -5.23 2.03 5.57
CA GLN A 34 -4.17 1.82 4.59
C GLN A 34 -4.13 3.02 3.63
N LYS A 35 -3.44 4.09 4.03
CA LYS A 35 -3.41 5.37 3.29
C LYS A 35 -2.80 5.24 1.88
N TRP A 36 -1.86 4.31 1.67
CA TRP A 36 -1.25 4.08 0.35
C TRP A 36 -2.29 3.71 -0.73
N ALA A 37 -3.34 2.95 -0.37
CA ALA A 37 -4.39 2.54 -1.31
C ALA A 37 -5.39 3.66 -1.64
N SER A 38 -5.34 4.80 -0.94
CA SER A 38 -6.33 5.87 -1.07
C SER A 38 -6.07 6.86 -2.21
N THR A 39 -4.96 6.72 -2.94
CA THR A 39 -4.63 7.61 -4.06
C THR A 39 -5.57 7.39 -5.25
N TYR A 40 -5.79 8.44 -6.05
CA TYR A 40 -6.61 8.39 -7.26
C TYR A 40 -6.18 7.28 -8.23
N HIS A 41 -4.87 7.14 -8.48
CA HIS A 41 -4.34 6.11 -9.37
C HIS A 41 -4.64 4.69 -8.88
N HIS A 42 -4.48 4.40 -7.58
CA HIS A 42 -4.85 3.08 -7.06
C HIS A 42 -6.36 2.86 -7.14
N THR A 43 -7.19 3.85 -6.83
CA THR A 43 -8.65 3.69 -6.96
C THR A 43 -9.05 3.32 -8.39
N MET A 44 -8.46 3.98 -9.40
CA MET A 44 -8.73 3.65 -10.80
C MET A 44 -8.24 2.24 -11.16
N SER A 45 -7.05 1.85 -10.70
CA SER A 45 -6.53 0.49 -10.91
C SER A 45 -7.44 -0.58 -10.28
N TYR A 46 -7.92 -0.38 -9.06
CA TYR A 46 -8.77 -1.35 -8.37
C TYR A 46 -10.11 -1.58 -9.07
N ILE A 47 -10.65 -0.56 -9.71
CA ILE A 47 -11.89 -0.64 -10.50
C ILE A 47 -11.60 -1.30 -11.87
N LEU A 48 -10.50 -0.92 -12.51
CA LEU A 48 -10.23 -1.27 -13.89
C LEU A 48 -9.64 -2.69 -14.05
N LEU A 49 -8.83 -3.17 -13.09
CA LEU A 49 -8.20 -4.49 -13.17
C LEU A 49 -9.22 -5.66 -13.24
N PRO A 50 -10.22 -5.76 -12.35
CA PRO A 50 -11.24 -6.81 -12.43
C PRO A 50 -12.05 -6.75 -13.73
N LEU A 51 -12.31 -5.54 -14.23
CA LEU A 51 -13.05 -5.32 -15.47
C LEU A 51 -12.26 -5.81 -16.69
N ILE A 52 -10.99 -5.39 -16.81
CA ILE A 52 -10.11 -5.80 -17.90
C ILE A 52 -9.95 -7.32 -17.89
N THR A 53 -9.70 -7.92 -16.73
CA THR A 53 -9.45 -9.37 -16.62
C THR A 53 -10.69 -10.19 -16.90
N PHE A 54 -11.88 -9.73 -16.51
CA PHE A 54 -13.16 -10.33 -16.89
C PHE A 54 -13.38 -10.31 -18.41
N VAL A 55 -13.13 -9.18 -19.07
CA VAL A 55 -13.30 -9.07 -20.53
C VAL A 55 -12.30 -9.97 -21.24
N ILE A 56 -11.03 -9.93 -20.83
CA ILE A 56 -9.97 -10.75 -21.39
C ILE A 56 -10.31 -12.25 -21.31
N THR A 57 -10.70 -12.72 -20.13
CA THR A 57 -11.06 -14.13 -19.93
C THR A 57 -12.28 -14.55 -20.73
N THR A 58 -13.30 -13.69 -20.81
CA THR A 58 -14.49 -13.95 -21.61
C THR A 58 -14.17 -14.03 -23.11
N VAL A 59 -13.23 -13.21 -23.61
CA VAL A 59 -12.80 -13.22 -25.02
C VAL A 59 -12.02 -14.49 -25.37
N ILE A 60 -11.21 -14.98 -24.43
CA ILE A 60 -10.38 -16.17 -24.62
C ILE A 60 -11.19 -17.46 -24.46
N SER A 61 -12.26 -17.41 -23.67
CA SER A 61 -13.09 -18.58 -23.35
C SER A 61 -13.58 -19.26 -24.63
N GLY A 62 -13.22 -20.53 -24.80
CA GLY A 62 -13.55 -21.33 -25.99
C GLY A 62 -12.43 -21.49 -27.02
N ASN A 63 -11.28 -20.82 -26.89
CA ASN A 63 -10.12 -21.05 -27.75
C ASN A 63 -8.83 -21.27 -26.94
N ILE A 64 -8.48 -22.55 -26.75
CA ILE A 64 -7.31 -22.99 -26.00
C ILE A 64 -6.01 -22.41 -26.59
N ALA A 65 -5.90 -22.32 -27.93
CA ALA A 65 -4.71 -21.77 -28.59
C ALA A 65 -4.56 -20.26 -28.32
N LEU A 66 -5.67 -19.50 -28.32
CA LEU A 66 -5.67 -18.08 -27.95
C LEU A 66 -5.31 -17.87 -26.48
N SER A 67 -5.82 -18.74 -25.59
CA SER A 67 -5.53 -18.70 -24.15
C SER A 67 -4.05 -18.89 -23.85
N LEU A 68 -3.45 -19.90 -24.48
CA LEU A 68 -2.04 -20.22 -24.28
C LEU A 68 -1.13 -19.10 -24.78
N GLY A 69 -1.48 -18.49 -25.92
CA GLY A 69 -0.75 -17.35 -26.48
C GLY A 69 -0.77 -16.11 -25.59
N MET A 70 -1.90 -15.82 -24.92
CA MET A 70 -2.01 -14.65 -24.06
C MET A 70 -1.25 -14.80 -22.73
N ILE A 71 -1.28 -15.99 -22.12
CA ILE A 71 -0.48 -16.27 -20.90
C ILE A 71 1.02 -16.15 -21.21
N GLY A 72 1.44 -16.65 -22.39
CA GLY A 72 2.81 -16.48 -22.89
C GLY A 72 3.18 -15.01 -23.09
N ALA A 73 2.30 -14.20 -23.70
CA ALA A 73 2.55 -12.77 -23.88
C ALA A 73 2.61 -12.00 -22.55
N LEU A 74 1.76 -12.33 -21.58
CA LEU A 74 1.76 -11.69 -20.27
C LEU A 74 3.03 -12.01 -19.47
N SER A 75 3.62 -13.19 -19.66
CA SER A 75 4.92 -13.55 -19.06
C SER A 75 6.11 -12.72 -19.56
N ILE A 76 5.99 -12.11 -20.76
CA ILE A 76 7.03 -11.25 -21.35
C ILE A 76 6.94 -9.81 -20.82
N VAL A 77 5.78 -9.39 -20.32
CA VAL A 77 5.59 -8.07 -19.69
C VAL A 77 6.26 -8.05 -18.33
N ARG A 78 7.60 -7.92 -18.33
CA ARG A 78 8.36 -7.75 -17.09
C ARG A 78 8.06 -6.37 -16.52
N PHE A 79 7.55 -6.32 -15.29
CA PHE A 79 7.53 -5.08 -14.53
C PHE A 79 8.98 -4.69 -14.25
N ARG A 80 9.49 -3.70 -14.99
CA ARG A 80 10.87 -3.20 -14.88
C ARG A 80 11.07 -2.28 -13.69
N THR A 81 9.99 -1.90 -13.02
CA THR A 81 9.98 -1.07 -11.82
C THR A 81 9.75 -1.96 -10.60
N PRO A 82 10.61 -1.90 -9.56
CA PRO A 82 10.39 -2.64 -8.34
C PRO A 82 9.06 -2.20 -7.71
N VAL A 83 8.22 -3.18 -7.37
CA VAL A 83 6.98 -2.91 -6.64
C VAL A 83 7.36 -2.52 -5.22
N LYS A 84 7.02 -1.29 -4.83
CA LYS A 84 7.47 -0.69 -3.57
C LYS A 84 6.89 -1.39 -2.35
N ASN A 85 5.64 -1.86 -2.46
CA ASN A 85 4.93 -2.55 -1.39
C ASN A 85 4.53 -3.98 -1.81
N PRO A 86 5.04 -5.04 -1.15
CA PRO A 86 4.66 -6.41 -1.47
C PRO A 86 3.16 -6.68 -1.28
N PHE A 87 2.50 -5.99 -0.34
CA PHE A 87 1.07 -6.15 -0.10
C PHE A 87 0.23 -5.58 -1.25
N GLU A 88 0.64 -4.46 -1.85
CA GLU A 88 -0.01 -3.91 -3.04
C GLU A 88 -0.02 -4.91 -4.19
N LEU A 89 1.10 -5.61 -4.40
CA LEU A 89 1.20 -6.66 -5.43
C LEU A 89 0.19 -7.79 -5.19
N VAL A 90 0.07 -8.25 -3.95
CA VAL A 90 -0.91 -9.28 -3.57
C VAL A 90 -2.33 -8.81 -3.86
N MET A 91 -2.66 -7.54 -3.58
CA MET A 91 -3.98 -6.98 -3.88
C MET A 91 -4.25 -6.91 -5.39
N PHE A 92 -3.26 -6.58 -6.22
CA PHE A 92 -3.44 -6.64 -7.68
C PHE A 92 -3.67 -8.07 -8.18
N PHE A 93 -2.94 -9.05 -7.65
CA PHE A 93 -3.19 -10.46 -7.98
C PHE A 93 -4.59 -10.92 -7.54
N ALA A 94 -5.04 -10.48 -6.37
CA ALA A 94 -6.39 -10.75 -5.89
C ALA A 94 -7.45 -10.18 -6.86
N LEU A 95 -7.32 -8.92 -7.28
CA LEU A 95 -8.23 -8.29 -8.24
C LEU A 95 -8.28 -9.01 -9.60
N ILE A 96 -7.13 -9.45 -10.10
CA ILE A 96 -7.05 -10.25 -11.32
C ILE A 96 -7.80 -11.57 -11.14
N THR A 97 -7.55 -12.25 -10.02
CA THR A 97 -8.19 -13.54 -9.71
C THR A 97 -9.69 -13.40 -9.56
N ILE A 98 -10.18 -12.29 -9.00
CA ILE A 98 -11.60 -11.98 -8.90
C ILE A 98 -12.22 -11.85 -10.29
N GLY A 99 -11.64 -11.02 -11.17
CA GLY A 99 -12.16 -10.83 -12.52
C GLY A 99 -12.19 -12.12 -13.35
N ILE A 100 -11.16 -12.97 -13.21
CA ILE A 100 -11.12 -14.31 -13.84
C ILE A 100 -12.23 -15.21 -13.26
N SER A 101 -12.32 -15.31 -11.93
CA SER A 101 -13.29 -16.18 -11.26
C SER A 101 -14.73 -15.80 -11.62
N MET A 102 -15.01 -14.50 -11.70
CA MET A 102 -16.32 -13.95 -12.04
C MET A 102 -16.73 -14.18 -13.49
N SER A 103 -15.76 -14.33 -14.40
CA SER A 103 -16.00 -14.72 -15.79
C SER A 103 -16.43 -16.18 -15.92
N VAL A 104 -15.90 -17.06 -15.07
CA VAL A 104 -16.28 -18.48 -15.03
C VAL A 104 -17.62 -18.67 -14.32
N ASP A 105 -17.73 -18.18 -13.08
CA ASP A 105 -18.98 -18.19 -12.31
C ASP A 105 -19.01 -17.03 -11.30
N VAL A 106 -20.09 -16.26 -11.34
CA VAL A 106 -20.25 -15.06 -10.50
C VAL A 106 -20.26 -15.39 -9.01
N LYS A 107 -20.77 -16.56 -8.62
CA LYS A 107 -20.84 -16.99 -7.21
C LYS A 107 -19.46 -17.23 -6.63
N TYR A 108 -18.56 -17.88 -7.38
CA TYR A 108 -17.18 -18.10 -6.92
C TYR A 108 -16.42 -16.78 -6.83
N GLY A 109 -16.63 -15.86 -7.79
CA GLY A 109 -16.08 -14.51 -7.73
C GLY A 109 -16.52 -13.76 -6.46
N LEU A 110 -17.82 -13.74 -6.16
CA LEU A 110 -18.37 -13.09 -4.97
C LEU A 110 -17.87 -13.72 -3.66
N LEU A 111 -17.80 -15.05 -3.59
CA LEU A 111 -17.28 -15.76 -2.42
C LEU A 111 -15.83 -15.35 -2.13
N LEU A 112 -15.00 -15.28 -3.17
CA LEU A 112 -13.60 -14.93 -3.06
C LEU A 112 -13.42 -13.48 -2.57
N VAL A 113 -14.22 -12.55 -3.08
CA VAL A 113 -14.25 -11.15 -2.61
C VAL A 113 -14.61 -11.08 -1.13
N ALA A 114 -15.68 -11.77 -0.72
CA ALA A 114 -16.11 -11.79 0.68
C ALA A 114 -15.02 -12.36 1.61
N PHE A 115 -14.30 -13.40 1.17
CA PHE A 115 -13.22 -13.99 1.95
C PHE A 115 -12.01 -13.06 2.09
N ILE A 116 -11.65 -12.34 1.03
CA ILE A 116 -10.57 -11.34 1.06
C ILE A 116 -10.95 -10.19 1.98
N ASP A 117 -12.14 -9.63 1.81
CA ASP A 117 -12.64 -8.52 2.63
C ASP A 117 -12.70 -8.93 4.12
N PHE A 118 -13.18 -10.14 4.41
CA PHE A 118 -13.17 -10.70 5.76
C PHE A 118 -11.76 -10.85 6.33
N THR A 119 -10.80 -11.35 5.54
CA THR A 119 -9.42 -11.53 5.99
C THR A 119 -8.75 -10.20 6.34
N ILE A 120 -8.95 -9.17 5.50
CA ILE A 120 -8.43 -7.83 5.74
C ILE A 120 -9.06 -7.22 7.01
N LEU A 121 -10.37 -7.36 7.17
CA LEU A 121 -11.09 -6.84 8.34
C LEU A 121 -10.71 -7.59 9.62
N ALA A 122 -10.58 -8.91 9.56
CA ALA A 122 -10.17 -9.75 10.70
C ALA A 122 -8.75 -9.40 11.16
N SER A 123 -7.83 -9.16 10.23
CA SER A 123 -6.47 -8.68 10.54
C SER A 123 -6.51 -7.36 11.30
N TYR A 124 -7.35 -6.41 10.85
CA TYR A 124 -7.53 -5.14 11.53
C TYR A 124 -8.13 -5.28 12.94
N ILE A 125 -9.17 -6.11 13.09
CA ILE A 125 -9.79 -6.37 14.41
C ILE A 125 -8.77 -7.02 15.34
N PHE A 126 -7.99 -7.98 14.85
CA PHE A 126 -6.93 -8.62 15.62
C PHE A 126 -5.90 -7.60 16.10
N GLU A 127 -5.51 -6.64 15.26
CA GLU A 127 -4.60 -5.56 15.67
C GLU A 127 -5.21 -4.67 16.76
N VAL A 128 -6.49 -4.30 16.63
CA VAL A 128 -7.21 -3.48 17.62
C VAL A 128 -7.34 -4.22 18.96
N VAL A 129 -7.57 -5.53 18.92
CA VAL A 129 -7.66 -6.38 20.12
C VAL A 129 -6.28 -6.60 20.74
N ALA A 130 -5.24 -6.87 19.95
CA ALA A 130 -3.87 -7.05 20.44
C ALA A 130 -3.34 -5.79 21.14
N LYS A 131 -3.67 -4.60 20.61
CA LYS A 131 -3.40 -3.31 21.25
C LYS A 131 -4.06 -3.16 22.62
N ARG A 132 -5.23 -3.79 22.85
CA ARG A 132 -5.91 -3.78 24.15
C ARG A 132 -5.21 -4.67 25.19
N TYR A 133 -4.45 -5.67 24.74
CA TYR A 133 -3.68 -6.58 25.60
C TYR A 133 -2.19 -6.22 25.71
N ASP A 134 -1.79 -5.02 25.28
CA ASP A 134 -0.41 -4.51 25.32
C ASP A 134 0.61 -5.36 24.53
N LEU A 135 0.13 -6.19 23.60
CA LEU A 135 0.95 -7.03 22.73
C LEU A 135 1.21 -6.31 21.39
N HIS A 136 2.34 -5.62 21.27
CA HIS A 136 2.82 -5.02 20.03
C HIS A 136 3.45 -6.07 19.10
N ILE A 137 2.65 -6.98 18.52
CA ILE A 137 3.16 -8.04 17.63
C ILE A 137 3.40 -7.53 16.20
N PHE A 138 2.57 -6.60 15.74
CA PHE A 138 2.77 -5.94 14.45
C PHE A 138 3.44 -4.58 14.71
N SER A 139 4.77 -4.53 14.64
CA SER A 139 5.43 -3.27 14.35
C SER A 139 4.95 -2.87 12.96
N LEU A 140 4.02 -1.91 12.88
CA LEU A 140 3.61 -1.25 11.65
C LEU A 140 4.86 -0.56 11.05
N SER A 141 5.70 -1.33 10.36
CA SER A 141 6.82 -0.85 9.55
C SER A 141 6.34 -0.33 8.20
N PHE A 142 5.04 -0.05 8.05
CA PHE A 142 4.52 0.72 6.93
C PHE A 142 4.70 2.21 7.21
N ASP A 143 5.94 2.66 7.04
CA ASP A 143 6.35 4.07 6.97
C ASP A 143 5.88 4.73 5.65
N GLU A 144 4.83 4.18 5.02
CA GLU A 144 4.22 4.71 3.79
C GLU A 144 2.80 5.20 4.11
N GLY A 145 2.73 6.38 4.72
CA GLY A 145 1.48 7.11 4.91
C GLY A 145 1.41 8.01 6.13
N ASP A 146 2.38 7.98 7.03
CA ASP A 146 2.54 9.08 7.98
C ASP A 146 3.38 10.15 7.29
N SER A 147 2.74 11.26 6.93
CA SER A 147 3.39 12.53 6.57
C SER A 147 4.08 13.09 7.82
N ASN A 148 5.00 12.31 8.37
CA ASN A 148 5.85 12.74 9.45
C ASN A 148 6.91 13.59 8.78
N ASN A 149 7.00 14.85 9.18
CA ASN A 149 8.14 15.64 8.80
C ASN A 149 9.35 14.98 9.47
N ILE A 150 10.48 14.90 8.79
CA ILE A 150 11.69 14.23 9.27
C ILE A 150 12.80 15.27 9.31
N ILE A 151 13.51 15.33 10.44
CA ILE A 151 14.76 16.06 10.56
C ILE A 151 15.87 15.04 10.74
N GLU A 152 16.87 15.12 9.88
CA GLU A 152 18.15 14.45 10.01
C GLU A 152 19.20 15.47 10.44
N ILE A 153 19.82 15.23 11.59
CA ILE A 153 20.82 16.11 12.18
C ILE A 153 22.13 15.33 12.25
N GLN A 154 23.19 15.89 11.66
CA GLN A 154 24.55 15.40 11.83
C GLN A 154 25.29 16.34 12.78
N ALA A 155 25.82 15.82 13.88
CA ALA A 155 26.57 16.58 14.87
C ALA A 155 27.93 15.95 15.16
N ASP A 156 28.93 16.78 15.47
CA ASP A 156 30.31 16.36 15.86
C ASP A 156 30.41 15.94 17.34
N ARG A 157 29.38 16.26 18.13
CA ARG A 157 29.29 16.00 19.58
C ARG A 157 27.93 15.43 19.93
N GLN A 158 27.93 14.62 20.97
CA GLN A 158 26.70 14.08 21.55
C GLN A 158 25.87 15.22 22.15
N ILE A 159 24.61 15.32 21.73
CA ILE A 159 23.67 16.33 22.21
C ILE A 159 22.61 15.59 23.05
N ASP A 160 22.72 15.69 24.37
CA ASP A 160 21.85 14.95 25.31
C ASP A 160 20.37 15.33 25.16
N THR A 161 20.07 16.57 24.73
CA THR A 161 18.70 17.05 24.48
C THR A 161 18.00 16.36 23.31
N LEU A 162 18.75 15.77 22.37
CA LEU A 162 18.20 15.00 21.25
C LEU A 162 18.05 13.51 21.60
N HIS A 163 18.86 13.00 22.53
CA HIS A 163 18.87 11.60 22.94
C HIS A 163 17.61 11.21 23.73
N ASP A 164 17.13 12.12 24.60
CA ASP A 164 15.96 11.89 25.46
C ASP A 164 14.62 12.35 24.85
N ASN A 165 14.62 12.79 23.59
CA ASN A 165 13.41 13.36 23.00
C ASN A 165 12.46 12.26 22.49
N LYS A 166 11.18 12.35 22.85
CA LYS A 166 10.12 11.38 22.47
C LYS A 166 9.93 11.22 20.94
N CYS A 167 10.52 12.12 20.15
CA CYS A 167 10.44 12.14 18.69
C CYS A 167 11.65 11.48 18.00
N LEU A 168 12.60 10.89 18.75
CA LEU A 168 13.77 10.22 18.18
C LEU A 168 13.35 8.88 17.56
N LEU A 169 13.46 8.78 16.24
CA LEU A 169 13.21 7.53 15.52
C LEU A 169 14.47 6.65 15.43
N GLN A 170 15.63 7.26 15.22
CA GLN A 170 16.87 6.53 14.99
C GLN A 170 18.08 7.37 15.40
N TYR A 171 19.03 6.73 16.07
CA TYR A 171 20.34 7.28 16.39
C TYR A 171 21.41 6.33 15.85
N VAL A 172 22.31 6.86 15.03
CA VAL A 172 23.41 6.09 14.43
C VAL A 172 24.71 6.81 14.73
N THR A 173 25.64 6.12 15.39
CA THR A 173 27.01 6.61 15.64
C THR A 173 27.96 5.97 14.64
N ASP A 174 28.61 6.76 13.79
CA ASP A 174 29.69 6.25 12.96
C ASP A 174 31.01 6.29 13.74
N LYS A 175 31.55 5.10 14.06
CA LYS A 175 32.78 4.95 14.85
C LYS A 175 34.04 5.37 14.10
N LYS A 176 33.97 5.66 12.78
CA LYS A 176 35.14 6.02 11.97
C LYS A 176 35.37 7.52 11.82
N THR A 177 34.32 8.35 11.89
CA THR A 177 34.43 9.81 11.72
C THR A 177 34.09 10.63 12.96
N GLN A 178 33.64 9.99 14.06
CA GLN A 178 33.09 10.66 15.25
C GLN A 178 31.84 11.51 14.97
N ASP A 179 31.10 11.20 13.90
CA ASP A 179 29.85 11.88 13.58
C ASP A 179 28.64 11.17 14.21
N PHE A 180 27.74 11.97 14.77
CA PHE A 180 26.48 11.55 15.37
C PHE A 180 25.33 11.88 14.43
N HIS A 181 24.57 10.87 13.99
CA HIS A 181 23.37 11.05 13.17
C HIS A 181 22.10 10.83 14.00
N TYR A 182 21.28 11.86 14.11
CA TYR A 182 19.97 11.81 14.76
C TYR A 182 18.87 11.95 13.70
N ARG A 183 17.95 10.99 13.65
CA ARG A 183 16.73 11.06 12.82
C ARG A 183 15.53 11.22 13.73
N LEU A 184 14.90 12.37 13.66
CA LEU A 184 13.71 12.73 14.43
C LEU A 184 12.53 12.85 13.48
N ALA A 185 11.37 12.35 13.87
CA ALA A 185 10.15 12.52 13.09
C ALA A 185 8.98 12.96 13.95
N SER A 186 8.21 13.93 13.46
CA SER A 186 7.03 14.43 14.14
C SER A 186 5.92 14.78 13.14
N LYS A 187 4.68 14.54 13.58
CA LYS A 187 3.45 14.87 12.85
C LYS A 187 3.19 16.36 12.77
N SER A 188 3.76 17.14 13.69
CA SER A 188 3.57 18.58 13.78
C SER A 188 4.75 19.32 13.18
N ARG A 189 4.50 20.10 12.12
CA ARG A 189 5.50 21.00 11.52
C ARG A 189 6.09 21.97 12.55
N LYS A 190 5.30 22.41 13.53
CA LYS A 190 5.74 23.32 14.59
C LYS A 190 6.74 22.68 15.55
N ASP A 191 6.62 21.39 15.81
CA ASP A 191 7.54 20.67 16.70
C ASP A 191 8.89 20.47 16.03
N ILE A 192 8.87 20.24 14.72
CA ILE A 192 10.08 20.13 13.90
C ILE A 192 10.77 21.48 13.71
N GLU A 193 10.02 22.55 13.50
CA GLU A 193 10.61 23.89 13.53
C GLU A 193 11.16 24.28 14.92
N ARG A 194 10.56 23.80 16.02
CA ARG A 194 11.10 24.00 17.37
C ARG A 194 12.41 23.25 17.56
N ILE A 195 12.45 21.96 17.21
CA ILE A 195 13.66 21.13 17.28
C ILE A 195 14.77 21.72 16.41
N ARG A 196 14.45 22.18 15.19
CA ARG A 196 15.41 22.86 14.32
C ARG A 196 16.02 24.10 15.00
N ARG A 197 15.20 24.93 15.65
CA ARG A 197 15.69 26.15 16.34
C ARG A 197 16.53 25.83 17.57
N GLU A 198 16.19 24.78 18.32
CA GLU A 198 16.99 24.32 19.46
C GLU A 198 18.36 23.79 19.02
N VAL A 199 18.40 23.11 17.87
CA VAL A 199 19.61 22.49 17.32
C VAL A 199 20.53 23.53 16.67
N ASP A 200 19.98 24.54 15.99
CA ASP A 200 20.74 25.65 15.37
C ASP A 200 21.48 26.53 16.40
N GLN A 201 21.05 26.47 17.68
CA GLN A 201 21.70 27.18 18.78
C GLN A 201 22.89 26.42 19.41
N HIS A 202 23.11 25.15 19.03
CA HIS A 202 24.21 24.34 19.56
C HIS A 202 25.42 24.34 18.63
N LYS A 203 26.58 24.73 19.18
CA LYS A 203 27.88 24.67 18.49
C LYS A 203 28.32 23.20 18.40
N GLY A 204 28.22 22.62 17.21
CA GLY A 204 28.59 21.22 16.91
C GLY A 204 27.78 20.56 15.81
N VAL A 205 26.79 21.25 15.23
CA VAL A 205 25.96 20.71 14.14
C VAL A 205 26.64 20.95 12.79
N LEU A 206 26.95 19.87 12.08
CA LEU A 206 27.66 19.88 10.79
C LEU A 206 26.67 20.02 9.62
N ASN A 207 25.52 19.36 9.69
CA ASN A 207 24.50 19.42 8.66
C ASN A 207 23.09 19.17 9.22
N ILE A 208 22.10 19.88 8.69
CA ILE A 208 20.68 19.73 9.04
C ILE A 208 19.89 19.54 7.74
N GLU A 209 19.41 18.32 7.50
CA GLU A 209 18.49 18.02 6.42
C GLU A 209 17.07 17.90 6.96
N VAL A 210 16.17 18.76 6.48
CA VAL A 210 14.75 18.72 6.86
C VAL A 210 13.93 18.32 5.64
N ARG A 211 13.20 17.21 5.76
CA ARG A 211 12.23 16.77 4.76
C ARG A 211 10.82 16.92 5.33
N PHE A 212 10.08 17.86 4.77
CA PHE A 212 8.66 18.03 5.07
C PHE A 212 7.86 17.13 4.11
N TYR A 213 6.94 16.33 4.66
CA TYR A 213 6.07 15.41 3.91
C TYR A 213 4.61 15.77 4.14
#